data_AF-A0A9P5PCC8-F1
#
_entry.id   AF-A0A9P5PCC8-F1
#
_cell.length_a   1.000
_cell.length_b   1.000
_cell.length_c   1.000
_cell.angle_alpha   90.00
_cell.angle_beta   90.00
_cell.angle_gamma   90.00
#
_symmetry.space_group_name_H-M   'P 1'
#
loop_
_entity.id
_entity.type
_entity.pdbx_description
1 polymer ?
#
loop_
_entity_poly.entity_id
_entity_poly.type
_entity_poly.pdbx_seq_one_letter_code
_entity_poly.pdbx_strand_id
1 'polypeptide(L)'
;MAVQDEYLDDTIYVEGRGLNGDSCAGCESPNPAFRCADEECVGLGMRCEKCIVKAHQHLPFHWIEEWDGEMFWTRTLNSLGLHVQLGHKAGSVCLFPQPANISFAVLYTNGIHQVNIDFCGCQPDLVRRTQLLRSHLWPATVFSPHSACTFISLHQFHTFNCMSCDIFNNSVYFRGHLCHTYGIS
;
A
#
# COMPACT_ATOMS: atom_id res chain seq x y z
N MET A 1 15.37 -5.61 35.41
CA MET A 1 15.80 -6.01 34.05
C MET A 1 16.40 -4.78 33.39
N ALA A 2 17.40 -4.94 32.53
CA ALA A 2 17.94 -3.80 31.79
C ALA A 2 16.87 -3.35 30.77
N VAL A 3 16.69 -2.05 30.60
CA VAL A 3 15.70 -1.46 29.68
C VAL A 3 15.88 -2.01 28.25
N GLN A 4 17.10 -2.37 27.86
CA GLN A 4 17.38 -3.00 26.58
C GLN A 4 16.67 -4.36 26.41
N ASP A 5 16.66 -5.20 27.45
CA ASP A 5 16.06 -6.54 27.39
C ASP A 5 14.53 -6.44 27.23
N GLU A 6 13.91 -5.46 27.91
CA GLU A 6 12.47 -5.17 27.81
C GLU A 6 12.07 -4.75 26.38
N TYR A 7 12.84 -3.87 25.75
CA TYR A 7 12.56 -3.44 24.36
C TYR A 7 12.76 -4.57 23.35
N LEU A 8 13.74 -5.46 23.58
CA LEU A 8 13.95 -6.63 22.73
C LEU A 8 12.79 -7.61 22.86
N ASP A 9 12.33 -7.89 24.07
CA ASP A 9 11.17 -8.76 24.33
C ASP A 9 9.91 -8.22 23.67
N ASP A 10 9.65 -6.91 23.78
CA ASP A 10 8.51 -6.27 23.12
C ASP A 10 8.62 -6.27 21.59
N THR A 11 9.84 -6.14 21.04
CA THR A 11 10.06 -6.24 19.59
C THR A 11 9.77 -7.66 19.10
N ILE A 12 10.28 -8.68 19.79
CA ILE A 12 10.01 -10.09 19.48
C ILE A 12 8.50 -10.39 19.61
N TYR A 13 7.83 -9.78 20.59
CA TYR A 13 6.39 -9.91 20.76
C TYR A 13 5.61 -9.37 19.55
N VAL A 14 6.02 -8.21 19.00
CA VAL A 14 5.41 -7.60 17.80
C VAL A 14 5.73 -8.40 16.54
N GLU A 15 6.94 -8.94 16.42
CA GLU A 15 7.33 -9.82 15.30
C GLU A 15 6.55 -11.13 15.31
N GLY A 16 6.26 -11.68 16.49
CA GLY A 16 5.47 -12.89 16.67
C GLY A 16 3.95 -12.70 16.59
N ARG A 17 3.21 -13.81 16.77
CA ARG A 17 1.74 -13.84 16.76
C ARG A 17 1.11 -13.09 17.96
N GLY A 18 1.89 -12.83 19.01
CA GLY A 18 1.44 -12.24 20.27
C GLY A 18 0.37 -13.07 21.01
N LEU A 19 -0.14 -12.55 22.13
CA LEU A 19 -1.24 -13.15 22.91
C LEU A 19 -2.64 -12.80 22.35
N ASN A 20 -2.69 -11.88 21.37
CA ASN A 20 -3.94 -11.34 20.81
C ASN A 20 -4.46 -12.15 19.59
N GLY A 21 -4.03 -13.40 19.47
CA GLY A 21 -4.16 -14.19 18.23
C GLY A 21 -5.16 -15.35 18.24
N ASP A 22 -5.85 -15.62 19.34
CA ASP A 22 -6.69 -16.83 19.43
C ASP A 22 -8.08 -16.67 18.82
N SER A 23 -8.57 -15.45 18.70
CA SER A 23 -9.86 -15.12 18.10
C SER A 23 -9.76 -13.92 17.17
N CYS A 24 -10.48 -13.97 16.04
CA CYS A 24 -10.50 -12.89 15.08
C CYS A 24 -11.10 -11.61 15.69
N ALA A 25 -10.37 -10.50 15.61
CA ALA A 25 -10.79 -9.18 16.10
C ALA A 25 -12.00 -8.54 15.36
N GLY A 26 -12.66 -9.27 14.44
CA GLY A 26 -13.81 -8.78 13.68
C GLY A 26 -15.06 -9.66 13.76
N CYS A 27 -14.90 -10.96 13.98
CA CYS A 27 -16.01 -11.91 14.03
C CYS A 27 -15.84 -13.01 15.08
N GLU A 28 -14.80 -12.92 15.93
CA GLU A 28 -14.50 -13.86 17.01
C GLU A 28 -14.24 -15.30 16.56
N SER A 29 -14.07 -15.54 15.26
CA SER A 29 -13.72 -16.86 14.75
C SER A 29 -12.39 -17.33 15.35
N PRO A 30 -12.26 -18.61 15.73
CA PRO A 30 -11.03 -19.11 16.32
C PRO A 30 -9.88 -19.08 15.31
N ASN A 31 -8.65 -18.99 15.82
CA ASN A 31 -7.40 -19.09 15.07
C ASN A 31 -7.30 -18.20 13.82
N PRO A 32 -7.44 -16.86 13.96
CA PRO A 32 -7.07 -15.96 12.89
C PRO A 32 -5.60 -16.12 12.50
N ALA A 33 -5.32 -16.02 11.19
CA ALA A 33 -3.98 -16.18 10.63
C ALA A 33 -3.43 -14.89 10.00
N PHE A 34 -4.27 -13.88 9.74
CA PHE A 34 -3.88 -12.72 8.94
C PHE A 34 -3.75 -11.45 9.78
N ARG A 35 -2.76 -10.62 9.50
CA ARG A 35 -2.65 -9.24 10.02
C ARG A 35 -2.22 -8.28 8.92
N CYS A 36 -2.46 -6.99 9.13
CA CYS A 36 -1.91 -5.95 8.24
C CYS A 36 -0.52 -5.55 8.74
N ALA A 37 0.42 -5.36 7.81
CA ALA A 37 1.79 -4.93 8.10
C ALA A 37 1.98 -3.41 7.98
N ASP A 38 1.02 -2.68 7.40
CA ASP A 38 1.13 -1.23 7.24
C ASP A 38 0.77 -0.46 8.51
N GLU A 39 1.53 0.60 8.79
CA GLU A 39 1.38 1.48 9.95
C GLU A 39 0.06 2.27 9.95
N GLU A 40 -0.57 2.45 8.78
CA GLU A 40 -1.88 3.07 8.66
C GLU A 40 -3.01 2.20 9.25
N CYS A 41 -2.72 0.91 9.50
CA CYS A 41 -3.67 -0.11 9.96
C CYS A 41 -3.34 -0.64 11.38
N VAL A 42 -2.65 0.17 12.19
CA VAL A 42 -2.29 -0.18 13.57
C VAL A 42 -3.52 -0.54 14.41
N GLY A 43 -3.40 -1.61 15.18
CA GLY A 43 -4.44 -2.05 16.12
C GLY A 43 -5.57 -2.86 15.49
N LEU A 44 -5.51 -3.21 14.19
CA LEU A 44 -6.50 -4.09 13.56
C LEU A 44 -6.53 -5.50 14.17
N GLY A 45 -5.40 -5.94 14.76
CA GLY A 45 -5.23 -7.26 15.37
C GLY A 45 -5.23 -8.41 14.35
N MET A 46 -5.15 -9.65 14.87
CA MET A 46 -5.24 -10.85 14.03
C MET A 46 -6.68 -11.05 13.53
N ARG A 47 -6.82 -11.37 12.24
CA ARG A 47 -8.10 -11.56 11.55
C ARG A 47 -8.14 -12.84 10.72
N CYS A 48 -9.34 -13.36 10.53
CA CYS A 48 -9.59 -14.37 9.50
C CYS A 48 -9.58 -13.71 8.12
N GLU A 49 -9.44 -14.52 7.07
CA GLU A 49 -9.39 -14.09 5.67
C GLU A 49 -10.54 -13.15 5.29
N LYS A 50 -11.77 -13.49 5.68
CA LYS A 50 -12.96 -12.68 5.37
C LYS A 50 -12.91 -11.30 6.03
N CYS A 51 -12.49 -11.25 7.29
CA CYS A 51 -12.43 -10.00 8.04
C CYS A 51 -11.29 -9.10 7.59
N ILE A 52 -10.14 -9.66 7.23
CA ILE A 52 -9.01 -8.86 6.72
C ILE A 52 -9.36 -8.27 5.36
N VAL A 53 -9.94 -9.06 4.44
CA VAL A 53 -10.39 -8.56 3.12
C VAL A 53 -11.46 -7.48 3.27
N LYS A 54 -12.43 -7.69 4.18
CA LYS A 54 -13.47 -6.69 4.46
C LYS A 54 -12.89 -5.38 5.00
N ALA A 55 -11.92 -5.45 5.91
CA ALA A 55 -11.28 -4.26 6.48
C ALA A 55 -10.51 -3.44 5.43
N HIS A 56 -9.95 -4.11 4.42
CA HIS A 56 -9.12 -3.47 3.40
C HIS A 56 -9.85 -3.17 2.08
N GLN A 57 -11.20 -3.19 2.06
CA GLN A 57 -11.98 -2.86 0.86
C GLN A 57 -11.68 -1.48 0.28
N HIS A 58 -11.21 -0.55 1.11
CA HIS A 58 -10.83 0.82 0.72
C HIS A 58 -9.33 1.09 0.84
N LEU A 59 -8.54 0.08 1.21
CA LEU A 59 -7.09 0.15 1.38
C LEU A 59 -6.43 -1.02 0.63
N PRO A 60 -6.62 -1.14 -0.70
CA PRO A 60 -6.22 -2.32 -1.46
C PRO A 60 -4.70 -2.47 -1.66
N PHE A 61 -3.91 -1.48 -1.23
CA PHE A 61 -2.46 -1.42 -1.41
C PHE A 61 -1.70 -1.63 -0.09
N HIS A 62 -2.35 -2.20 0.92
CA HIS A 62 -1.68 -2.62 2.14
C HIS A 62 -1.14 -4.05 2.00
N TRP A 63 0.02 -4.31 2.60
CA TRP A 63 0.64 -5.61 2.74
C TRP A 63 -0.01 -6.38 3.88
N ILE A 64 -0.38 -7.61 3.58
CA ILE A 64 -0.96 -8.54 4.56
C ILE A 64 0.11 -9.57 4.91
N GLU A 65 0.11 -10.02 6.15
CA GLU A 65 0.94 -11.10 6.62
C GLU A 65 0.07 -12.27 7.09
N GLU A 66 0.44 -13.47 6.67
CA GLU A 66 -0.16 -14.74 7.06
C GLU A 66 0.77 -15.50 8.01
N TRP A 67 0.25 -15.94 9.14
CA TRP A 67 0.96 -16.79 10.09
C TRP A 67 0.93 -18.25 9.64
N ASP A 68 2.10 -18.85 9.39
CA ASP A 68 2.21 -20.26 8.98
C ASP A 68 2.31 -21.25 10.16
N GLY A 69 2.50 -20.74 11.38
CA GLY A 69 2.79 -21.53 12.58
C GLY A 69 4.08 -21.10 13.27
N GLU A 70 5.06 -20.61 12.50
CA GLU A 70 6.40 -20.24 12.96
C GLU A 70 6.74 -18.79 12.65
N MET A 71 6.35 -18.29 11.46
CA MET A 71 6.68 -16.96 10.97
C MET A 71 5.55 -16.34 10.16
N PHE A 72 5.67 -15.04 9.92
CA PHE A 72 4.77 -14.31 9.04
C PHE A 72 5.29 -14.29 7.61
N TRP A 73 4.40 -14.65 6.68
CA TRP A 73 4.65 -14.54 5.24
C TRP A 73 3.82 -13.43 4.64
N THR A 74 4.45 -12.58 3.86
CA THR A 74 3.74 -11.56 3.10
C THR A 74 2.80 -12.20 2.08
N ARG A 75 1.59 -11.63 2.01
CA ARG A 75 0.50 -11.94 1.09
C ARG A 75 -0.04 -10.64 0.52
N THR A 76 -0.61 -10.74 -0.68
CA THR A 76 -1.36 -9.63 -1.27
C THR A 76 -2.84 -9.80 -1.01
N LEU A 77 -3.57 -8.69 -0.89
CA LEU A 77 -5.02 -8.72 -0.80
C LEU A 77 -5.68 -9.39 -2.02
N ASN A 78 -5.04 -9.31 -3.19
CA ASN A 78 -5.45 -10.04 -4.39
C ASN A 78 -5.47 -11.56 -4.15
N SER A 79 -4.40 -12.13 -3.60
CA SER A 79 -4.35 -13.58 -3.32
C SER A 79 -5.43 -14.06 -2.34
N LEU A 80 -5.93 -13.15 -1.50
CA LEU A 80 -7.03 -13.40 -0.56
C LEU A 80 -8.42 -13.10 -1.17
N GLY A 81 -8.48 -12.79 -2.47
CA GLY A 81 -9.74 -12.56 -3.18
C GLY A 81 -10.30 -11.14 -3.07
N LEU A 82 -9.49 -10.13 -2.72
CA LEU A 82 -9.94 -8.74 -2.80
C LEU A 82 -10.05 -8.30 -4.26
N HIS A 83 -11.25 -7.83 -4.62
CA HIS A 83 -11.54 -7.21 -5.92
C HIS A 83 -11.84 -5.72 -5.74
N VAL A 84 -11.15 -4.89 -6.52
CA VAL A 84 -11.35 -3.44 -6.56
C VAL A 84 -12.28 -3.10 -7.71
N GLN A 85 -13.52 -2.75 -7.34
CA GLN A 85 -14.52 -2.34 -8.31
C GLN A 85 -14.39 -0.86 -8.67
N LEU A 86 -14.38 -0.56 -9.98
CA LEU A 86 -14.29 0.81 -10.50
C LEU A 86 -15.63 1.32 -11.05
N GLY A 87 -15.74 2.63 -11.22
CA GLY A 87 -16.85 3.28 -11.94
C GLY A 87 -18.15 3.46 -11.15
N HIS A 88 -18.21 2.99 -9.91
CA HIS A 88 -19.37 3.08 -9.02
C HIS A 88 -19.02 3.79 -7.71
N LYS A 89 -20.04 4.28 -6.99
CA LYS A 89 -19.86 4.89 -5.66
C LYS A 89 -19.42 3.81 -4.65
N ALA A 90 -18.64 4.22 -3.64
CA ALA A 90 -18.27 3.35 -2.54
C ALA A 90 -19.51 2.66 -1.94
N GLY A 91 -19.42 1.34 -1.73
CA GLY A 91 -20.50 0.52 -1.18
C GLY A 91 -21.58 0.07 -2.17
N SER A 92 -21.59 0.55 -3.42
CA SER A 92 -22.48 0.01 -4.47
C SER A 92 -21.82 -1.13 -5.24
N VAL A 93 -22.62 -2.10 -5.68
CA VAL A 93 -22.17 -3.25 -6.48
C VAL A 93 -22.54 -3.05 -7.93
N CYS A 94 -21.59 -3.29 -8.84
CA CYS A 94 -21.80 -3.28 -10.27
C CYS A 94 -22.57 -4.54 -10.68
N LEU A 95 -23.64 -4.39 -11.46
CA LEU A 95 -24.40 -5.53 -12.01
C LEU A 95 -23.73 -6.14 -13.24
N PHE A 96 -22.83 -5.40 -13.87
CA PHE A 96 -22.12 -5.82 -15.08
C PHE A 96 -20.60 -5.61 -14.92
N PRO A 97 -19.94 -6.26 -13.94
CA PRO A 97 -18.50 -6.15 -13.77
C PRO A 97 -17.78 -6.81 -14.95
N GLN A 98 -16.70 -6.18 -15.39
CA GLN A 98 -15.81 -6.66 -16.44
C GLN A 98 -14.41 -6.82 -15.84
N PRO A 99 -14.01 -8.04 -15.43
CA PRO A 99 -12.72 -8.23 -14.78
C PRO A 99 -11.57 -7.90 -15.73
N ALA A 100 -10.47 -7.40 -15.18
CA ALA A 100 -9.20 -7.32 -15.90
C ALA A 100 -8.68 -8.75 -16.17
N ASN A 101 -8.31 -9.07 -17.42
CA ASN A 101 -7.88 -10.42 -17.82
C ASN A 101 -6.58 -10.91 -17.15
N ILE A 102 -5.81 -10.02 -16.52
CA ILE A 102 -4.48 -10.30 -15.93
C ILE A 102 -4.41 -9.61 -14.57
N SER A 103 -3.67 -10.22 -13.62
CA SER A 103 -3.30 -9.60 -12.35
C SER A 103 -2.74 -8.19 -12.59
N PHE A 104 -3.51 -7.17 -12.21
CA PHE A 104 -3.19 -5.78 -12.54
C PHE A 104 -2.16 -5.26 -11.55
N ALA A 105 -1.02 -4.75 -12.04
CA ALA A 105 0.05 -4.26 -11.17
C ALA A 105 -0.12 -2.76 -10.87
N VAL A 106 -0.23 -2.39 -9.59
CA VAL A 106 -0.33 -1.00 -9.16
C VAL A 106 0.92 -0.60 -8.38
N LEU A 107 1.59 0.46 -8.83
CA LEU A 107 2.66 1.10 -8.06
C LEU A 107 2.05 2.02 -6.99
N TYR A 108 2.26 1.67 -5.73
CA TYR A 108 1.96 2.48 -4.56
C TYR A 108 3.27 2.89 -3.84
N THR A 109 3.16 3.72 -2.81
CA THR A 109 4.32 4.30 -2.10
C THR A 109 5.10 3.25 -1.30
N ASN A 110 4.45 2.18 -0.86
CA ASN A 110 5.06 1.06 -0.12
C ASN A 110 5.48 -0.12 -1.04
N GLY A 111 5.36 0.00 -2.36
CA GLY A 111 5.76 -1.05 -3.31
C GLY A 111 4.78 -1.29 -4.46
N ILE A 112 5.00 -2.41 -5.17
CA ILE A 112 4.17 -2.83 -6.30
C ILE A 112 3.19 -3.90 -5.83
N HIS A 113 1.90 -3.63 -6.02
CA HIS A 113 0.81 -4.51 -5.61
C HIS A 113 0.18 -5.18 -6.82
N GLN A 114 -0.06 -6.49 -6.72
CA GLN A 114 -0.98 -7.15 -7.63
C GLN A 114 -2.40 -6.97 -7.10
N VAL A 115 -3.32 -6.54 -7.97
CA VAL A 115 -4.70 -6.20 -7.61
C VAL A 115 -5.65 -6.78 -8.65
N ASN A 116 -6.77 -7.34 -8.20
CA ASN A 116 -7.87 -7.72 -9.09
C ASN A 116 -8.76 -6.50 -9.29
N ILE A 117 -8.87 -6.02 -10.53
CA ILE A 117 -9.67 -4.84 -10.87
C ILE A 117 -10.88 -5.28 -11.67
N ASP A 118 -12.05 -4.84 -11.22
CA ASP A 118 -13.32 -5.02 -11.94
C ASP A 118 -13.79 -3.69 -12.52
N PHE A 119 -13.78 -3.59 -13.85
CA PHE A 119 -14.30 -2.43 -14.56
C PHE A 119 -15.83 -2.44 -14.57
N CYS A 120 -16.44 -1.26 -14.53
CA CYS A 120 -17.87 -1.10 -14.76
C CYS A 120 -18.21 -1.23 -16.24
N GLY A 121 -19.13 -2.13 -16.58
CA GLY A 121 -19.74 -2.27 -17.91
C GLY A 121 -21.12 -1.64 -18.04
N CYS A 122 -21.64 -0.94 -17.01
CA CYS A 122 -22.99 -0.38 -17.04
C CYS A 122 -23.14 0.80 -18.03
N GLN A 123 -22.05 1.49 -18.36
CA GLN A 123 -22.02 2.62 -19.28
C GLN A 123 -21.09 2.29 -20.49
N PRO A 124 -21.62 2.15 -21.72
CA PRO A 124 -20.83 1.78 -22.88
C PRO A 124 -19.77 2.81 -23.30
N ASP A 125 -20.02 4.09 -22.99
CA ASP A 125 -19.13 5.22 -23.29
C ASP A 125 -17.99 5.37 -22.27
N LEU A 126 -18.08 4.69 -21.12
CA LEU A 126 -17.12 4.81 -20.05
C LEU A 126 -15.85 4.00 -20.30
N VAL A 127 -14.88 4.62 -20.98
CA VAL A 127 -13.58 4.01 -21.31
C VAL A 127 -12.80 3.59 -20.04
N ARG A 128 -12.14 2.43 -20.08
CA ARG A 128 -11.33 1.85 -18.99
C ARG A 128 -10.35 2.84 -18.35
N ARG A 129 -9.62 3.61 -19.16
CA ARG A 129 -8.68 4.65 -18.68
C ARG A 129 -9.35 5.70 -17.81
N THR A 130 -10.58 6.11 -18.17
CA THR A 130 -11.35 7.10 -17.42
C THR A 130 -11.78 6.53 -16.07
N GLN A 131 -12.13 5.24 -16.01
CA GLN A 131 -12.47 4.57 -14.76
C GLN A 131 -11.27 4.50 -13.80
N LEU A 132 -10.08 4.19 -14.32
CA LEU A 132 -8.84 4.22 -13.54
C LEU A 132 -8.53 5.61 -13.02
N LEU A 133 -8.54 6.63 -13.90
CA LEU A 133 -8.23 8.01 -13.52
C LEU A 133 -9.20 8.55 -12.46
N ARG A 134 -10.51 8.26 -12.60
CA ARG A 134 -11.53 8.62 -11.60
C ARG A 134 -11.37 7.90 -10.27
N SER A 135 -10.61 6.80 -10.24
CA SER A 135 -10.31 6.01 -9.05
C SER A 135 -8.88 6.27 -8.55
N HIS A 136 -8.29 7.40 -8.92
CA HIS A 136 -6.93 7.80 -8.54
C HIS A 136 -5.82 6.83 -8.99
N LEU A 137 -6.06 6.13 -10.11
CA LEU A 137 -5.08 5.26 -10.76
C LEU A 137 -4.68 5.85 -12.11
N TRP A 138 -3.40 6.19 -12.25
CA TRP A 138 -2.83 6.66 -13.49
C TRP A 138 -2.37 5.47 -14.34
N PRO A 139 -3.02 5.19 -15.47
CA PRO A 139 -2.65 4.03 -16.30
C PRO A 139 -1.25 4.20 -16.89
N ALA A 140 -0.44 3.14 -16.87
CA ALA A 140 0.89 3.15 -17.49
C ALA A 140 0.82 3.11 -19.03
N THR A 141 -0.24 2.51 -19.59
CA THR A 141 -0.49 2.44 -21.04
C THR A 141 -1.91 2.88 -21.38
N VAL A 142 -2.09 3.47 -22.56
CA VAL A 142 -3.36 4.12 -22.94
C VAL A 142 -4.42 3.14 -23.43
N PHE A 143 -4.03 2.09 -24.18
CA PHE A 143 -4.96 1.23 -24.90
C PHE A 143 -5.38 -0.03 -24.12
N SER A 144 -4.47 -0.60 -23.32
CA SER A 144 -4.77 -1.74 -22.45
C SER A 144 -3.86 -1.69 -21.23
N PRO A 145 -4.23 -0.91 -20.20
CA PRO A 145 -3.46 -0.84 -18.98
C PRO A 145 -3.48 -2.21 -18.32
N HIS A 146 -2.29 -2.78 -18.15
CA HIS A 146 -2.04 -3.92 -17.26
C HIS A 146 -1.34 -3.47 -15.97
N SER A 147 -0.98 -2.18 -15.93
CA SER A 147 -0.41 -1.54 -14.77
C SER A 147 -0.85 -0.08 -14.65
N ALA A 148 -0.84 0.42 -13.42
CA ALA A 148 -1.08 1.82 -13.09
C ALA A 148 -0.16 2.27 -11.96
N CYS A 149 -0.02 3.57 -11.80
CA CYS A 149 0.61 4.18 -10.63
C CYS A 149 -0.46 4.98 -9.87
N THR A 150 -0.38 5.02 -8.55
CA THR A 150 -1.23 5.96 -7.79
C THR A 150 -0.75 7.40 -8.00
N PHE A 151 -1.66 8.37 -7.88
CA PHE A 151 -1.28 9.80 -7.94
C PHE A 151 -0.28 10.18 -6.84
N ILE A 152 -0.36 9.55 -5.67
CA ILE A 152 0.56 9.80 -4.56
C ILE A 152 1.98 9.39 -4.94
N SER A 153 2.15 8.21 -5.55
CA SER A 153 3.46 7.76 -6.06
C SER A 153 4.02 8.71 -7.12
N LEU A 154 3.17 9.23 -8.03
CA LEU A 154 3.59 10.23 -9.03
C LEU A 154 4.02 11.55 -8.39
N HIS A 155 3.27 12.01 -7.38
CA HIS A 155 3.61 13.22 -6.65
C HIS A 155 4.93 13.06 -5.89
N GLN A 156 5.13 11.95 -5.18
CA GLN A 156 6.38 11.64 -4.50
C GLN A 156 7.57 11.60 -5.47
N PHE A 157 7.41 10.96 -6.63
CA PHE A 157 8.45 10.96 -7.65
C PHE A 157 8.80 12.38 -8.10
N HIS A 158 7.80 13.24 -8.36
CA HIS A 158 8.04 14.63 -8.72
C HIS A 158 8.79 15.38 -7.59
N THR A 159 8.35 15.23 -6.34
CA THR A 159 9.01 15.84 -5.18
C THR A 159 10.46 15.38 -5.05
N PHE A 160 10.73 14.07 -5.17
CA PHE A 160 12.10 13.55 -5.09
C PHE A 160 13.00 14.07 -6.22
N ASN A 161 12.49 14.17 -7.45
CA ASN A 161 13.27 14.74 -8.55
C ASN A 161 13.54 16.25 -8.35
N CYS A 162 12.56 17.02 -7.89
CA CYS A 162 12.77 18.44 -7.59
C CYS A 162 13.76 18.64 -6.44
N MET A 163 13.64 17.88 -5.35
CA MET A 163 14.61 17.92 -4.24
C MET A 163 16.00 17.46 -4.69
N SER A 164 16.09 16.51 -5.61
CA SER A 164 17.38 16.13 -6.19
C SER A 164 18.01 17.27 -6.97
N CYS A 165 17.25 18.06 -7.73
CA CYS A 165 17.74 19.28 -8.37
C CYS A 165 18.21 20.32 -7.35
N ASP A 166 17.54 20.44 -6.21
CA ASP A 166 17.99 21.34 -5.12
C ASP A 166 19.27 20.83 -4.45
N ILE A 167 19.43 19.51 -4.26
CA ILE A 167 20.64 18.90 -3.69
C ILE A 167 21.82 18.94 -4.68
N PHE A 168 21.58 18.74 -5.99
CA PHE A 168 22.60 18.93 -7.03
C PHE A 168 22.97 20.41 -7.22
N ASN A 169 22.06 21.36 -6.97
CA ASN A 169 22.40 22.78 -6.89
C ASN A 169 23.11 23.15 -5.58
N ASN A 170 22.80 22.49 -4.46
CA ASN A 170 23.47 22.74 -3.18
C ASN A 170 24.83 22.06 -3.01
N SER A 171 25.16 21.01 -3.78
CA SER A 171 26.51 20.44 -3.75
C SER A 171 27.55 21.32 -4.44
N VAL A 172 27.14 22.35 -5.20
CA VAL A 172 28.03 23.38 -5.77
C VAL A 172 28.21 24.57 -4.82
N TYR A 173 27.33 24.74 -3.82
CA TYR A 173 27.42 25.86 -2.87
C TYR A 173 28.31 25.61 -1.65
N PHE A 174 28.74 24.37 -1.37
CA PHE A 174 29.61 24.05 -0.23
C PHE A 174 31.11 23.93 -0.55
N ARG A 175 31.55 24.40 -1.71
CA ARG A 175 32.99 24.43 -2.08
C ARG A 175 33.49 25.81 -2.55
N GLY A 176 32.86 26.89 -2.10
CA GLY A 176 33.23 28.27 -2.44
C GLY A 176 33.55 29.22 -1.27
N HIS A 177 33.28 28.84 -0.01
CA HIS A 177 33.41 29.75 1.14
C HIS A 177 34.36 29.24 2.24
N LEU A 178 35.62 28.97 1.88
CA LEU A 178 36.72 28.84 2.84
C LEU A 178 38.03 29.46 2.30
N CYS A 179 37.95 30.59 1.60
CA CYS A 179 39.13 31.41 1.32
C CYS A 179 38.73 32.90 1.22
N HIS A 180 39.46 33.77 1.94
CA HIS A 180 39.25 35.22 2.15
C HIS A 180 38.12 35.55 3.14
N THR A 181 38.36 36.17 4.31
CA THR A 181 39.24 37.31 4.58
C THR A 181 39.68 37.35 6.06
N TYR A 182 40.99 37.23 6.30
CA TYR A 182 41.64 37.88 7.44
C TYR A 182 42.17 39.24 6.96
N GLY A 183 42.02 40.28 7.80
CA GLY A 183 42.48 41.66 7.60
C GLY A 183 41.34 42.58 7.12
N ILE A 184 41.06 43.77 7.69
CA ILE A 184 41.86 44.70 8.49
C ILE A 184 40.88 45.66 9.19
N SER A 185 40.97 45.82 10.51
CA SER A 185 40.93 47.09 11.28
C SER A 185 40.96 46.76 12.78
#